data_AF-A0A1H1LAD8-F1
#
_entry.id   AF-A0A1H1LAD8-F1
#
_cell.length_a   1.000
_cell.length_b   1.000
_cell.length_c   1.000
_cell.angle_alpha   90.00
_cell.angle_beta   90.00
_cell.angle_gamma   90.00
#
_symmetry.space_group_name_H-M   'P 1'
#
loop_
_entity.id
_entity.type
_entity.pdbx_description
1 polymer ?
#
loop_
_entity_poly.entity_id
_entity_poly.type
_entity_poly.pdbx_seq_one_letter_code
_entity_poly.pdbx_strand_id
1 'polypeptide(L)'
;MKLLKQTLFLFVTAIFFWACGSSNINNKTKEKEKPVVIANDSLEYEVIIIDPGFTFFLNSRAQPEGFYSQNYLEARNRVWVLEWNNRARNPRLFNPNIYENIVDYQSTIDYGYEVNYKLFNYFLFAQQKYKMNLGGNFRTNRIN
;
A
#
# COMPACT_ATOMS: atom_id res chain seq x y z
N MET A 1 42.19 -39.27 6.20
CA MET A 1 41.67 -37.89 6.48
C MET A 1 40.92 -37.24 5.30
N LYS A 2 41.27 -37.51 4.02
CA LYS A 2 40.57 -36.90 2.86
C LYS A 2 39.11 -37.36 2.70
N LEU A 3 38.86 -38.67 2.85
CA LEU A 3 37.52 -39.26 2.79
C LEU A 3 36.58 -38.74 3.90
N LEU A 4 37.09 -38.56 5.12
CA LEU A 4 36.31 -38.05 6.26
C LEU A 4 35.96 -36.56 6.12
N LYS A 5 36.80 -35.77 5.43
CA LYS A 5 36.48 -34.38 5.07
C LYS A 5 35.43 -34.30 3.95
N GLN A 6 35.46 -35.21 2.98
CA GLN A 6 34.46 -35.26 1.90
C GLN A 6 33.07 -35.67 2.40
N THR A 7 32.98 -36.63 3.31
CA THR A 7 31.68 -37.02 3.92
C THR A 7 31.11 -35.91 4.80
N LEU A 8 31.95 -35.21 5.56
CA LEU A 8 31.53 -34.05 6.36
C LEU A 8 31.00 -32.91 5.47
N PHE A 9 31.67 -32.63 4.35
CA PHE A 9 31.26 -31.58 3.42
C PHE A 9 29.89 -31.87 2.78
N LEU A 10 29.66 -33.12 2.36
CA LEU A 10 28.36 -33.55 1.81
C LEU A 10 27.22 -33.40 2.82
N PHE A 11 27.46 -33.75 4.08
CA PHE A 11 26.45 -33.66 5.13
C PHE A 11 26.05 -32.19 5.42
N VAL A 12 27.03 -31.29 5.45
CA VAL A 12 26.79 -29.85 5.63
C VAL A 12 25.95 -29.29 4.48
N THR A 13 26.27 -29.65 3.23
CA THR A 13 25.48 -29.18 2.08
C THR A 13 24.04 -29.69 2.07
N ALA A 14 23.80 -30.92 2.53
CA ALA A 14 22.45 -31.49 2.60
C ALA A 14 21.55 -30.77 3.63
N ILE A 15 22.12 -30.31 4.75
CA ILE A 15 21.39 -29.56 5.78
C ILE A 15 20.92 -28.19 5.24
N PHE A 16 21.73 -27.53 4.41
CA PHE A 16 21.34 -26.26 3.79
C PHE A 16 20.12 -26.37 2.87
N PHE A 17 19.94 -27.51 2.18
CA PHE A 17 18.79 -27.73 1.31
C PHE A 17 17.51 -28.09 2.08
N TRP A 18 17.62 -28.62 3.30
CA TRP A 18 16.45 -29.00 4.09
C TRP A 18 15.78 -27.81 4.81
N ALA A 19 16.45 -26.65 4.87
CA ALA A 19 15.92 -25.46 5.52
C ALA A 19 14.83 -24.72 4.72
N CYS A 20 14.52 -25.13 3.48
CA CYS A 20 13.49 -24.49 2.65
C CYS A 20 12.13 -25.17 2.84
N GLY A 21 11.49 -24.95 3.98
CA GLY A 21 10.10 -25.34 4.24
C GLY A 21 9.16 -24.15 4.03
N SER A 22 8.29 -24.20 3.02
CA SER A 22 7.21 -23.21 2.87
C SER A 22 6.12 -23.47 3.91
N SER A 23 5.76 -22.45 4.69
CA SER A 23 4.62 -22.53 5.61
C SER A 23 3.30 -22.62 4.83
N ASN A 24 2.41 -23.54 5.21
CA ASN A 24 1.06 -23.61 4.67
C ASN A 24 0.27 -22.35 5.07
N ILE A 25 -0.23 -21.60 4.08
CA ILE A 25 -1.14 -20.49 4.30
C ILE A 25 -2.50 -21.09 4.67
N ASN A 26 -2.76 -21.22 5.97
CA ASN A 26 -4.08 -21.54 6.48
C ASN A 26 -5.00 -20.35 6.13
N ASN A 27 -5.85 -20.54 5.12
CA ASN A 27 -6.96 -19.65 4.79
C ASN A 27 -7.97 -19.69 5.94
N LYS A 28 -7.65 -19.01 7.05
CA LYS A 28 -8.65 -18.65 8.05
C LYS A 28 -9.71 -17.83 7.31
N THR A 29 -10.97 -18.18 7.57
CA THR A 29 -12.19 -17.52 7.12
C THR A 29 -11.95 -16.03 6.89
N LYS A 30 -12.28 -15.52 5.69
CA LYS A 30 -12.16 -14.09 5.34
C LYS A 30 -13.02 -13.28 6.31
N GLU A 31 -12.47 -12.91 7.46
CA GLU A 31 -13.05 -11.85 8.28
C GLU A 31 -13.13 -10.61 7.41
N LYS A 32 -14.31 -9.97 7.39
CA LYS A 32 -14.48 -8.71 6.67
C LYS A 32 -13.53 -7.70 7.30
N GLU A 33 -12.61 -7.19 6.47
CA GLU A 33 -11.65 -6.18 6.87
C GLU A 33 -12.38 -4.95 7.41
N LYS A 34 -11.95 -4.48 8.58
CA LYS A 34 -12.50 -3.26 9.18
C LYS A 34 -11.98 -2.05 8.38
N PRO A 35 -12.82 -1.03 8.12
CA PRO A 35 -12.36 0.22 7.55
C PRO A 35 -11.19 0.80 8.34
N VAL A 36 -10.19 1.32 7.62
CA VAL A 36 -9.15 2.14 8.25
C VAL A 36 -9.73 3.53 8.40
N VAL A 37 -10.12 3.86 9.64
CA VAL A 37 -10.61 5.20 10.02
C VAL A 37 -9.42 6.03 10.49
N ILE A 38 -9.38 7.26 10.02
CA ILE A 38 -8.29 8.21 10.26
C ILE A 38 -8.95 9.51 10.65
N ALA A 39 -9.08 9.73 11.95
CA ALA A 39 -9.46 11.00 12.51
C ALA A 39 -8.24 11.52 13.26
N ASN A 40 -7.83 12.75 12.97
CA ASN A 40 -6.92 13.48 13.84
C ASN A 40 -7.79 14.17 14.88
N ASP A 41 -7.52 13.95 16.17
CA ASP A 41 -8.31 14.48 17.29
C ASP A 41 -8.41 16.02 17.32
N SER A 42 -7.62 16.72 16.49
CA SER A 42 -7.62 18.18 16.33
C SER A 42 -8.14 18.69 14.98
N LEU A 43 -8.51 17.81 14.04
CA LEU A 43 -8.92 18.20 12.68
C LEU A 43 -10.35 17.72 12.37
N GLU A 44 -11.11 18.59 11.70
CA GLU A 44 -12.50 18.35 11.28
C GLU A 44 -12.64 17.36 10.10
N TYR A 45 -11.55 16.71 9.67
CA TYR A 45 -11.50 15.95 8.43
C TYR A 45 -11.15 14.49 8.68
N GLU A 46 -12.03 13.60 8.24
CA GLU A 46 -11.89 12.16 8.35
C GLU A 46 -11.71 11.54 6.96
N VAL A 47 -10.74 10.63 6.83
CA VAL A 47 -10.59 9.79 5.63
C VAL A 47 -10.96 8.36 6.01
N ILE A 48 -12.07 7.87 5.45
CA ILE A 48 -12.53 6.48 5.63
C ILE A 48 -12.20 5.72 4.36
N ILE A 49 -11.29 4.76 4.45
CA ILE A 49 -10.91 3.89 3.33
C ILE A 49 -11.51 2.50 3.56
N ILE A 50 -12.41 2.10 2.67
CA ILE A 50 -13.12 0.81 2.71
C ILE A 50 -12.75 -0.01 1.47
N ASP A 51 -11.46 -0.33 1.33
CA ASP A 51 -10.97 -1.12 0.20
C ASP A 51 -10.26 -2.40 0.68
N PRO A 52 -10.81 -3.60 0.42
CA PRO A 52 -10.22 -4.85 0.88
C PRO A 52 -8.78 -5.04 0.39
N GLY A 53 -7.87 -5.27 1.33
CA GLY A 53 -6.44 -5.42 1.15
C GLY A 53 -5.65 -4.19 1.56
N PHE A 54 -6.29 -3.04 1.82
CA PHE A 54 -5.57 -1.82 2.18
C PHE A 54 -4.90 -1.91 3.56
N THR A 55 -5.58 -2.46 4.57
CA THR A 55 -5.00 -2.68 5.91
C THR A 55 -3.78 -3.59 5.82
N PHE A 56 -3.88 -4.66 5.03
CA PHE A 56 -2.73 -5.55 4.79
C PHE A 56 -1.59 -4.80 4.09
N PHE A 57 -1.88 -4.00 3.07
CA PHE A 57 -0.87 -3.19 2.38
C PHE A 57 -0.17 -2.23 3.34
N LEU A 58 -0.94 -1.52 4.17
CA LEU A 58 -0.40 -0.56 5.13
C LEU A 58 0.54 -1.23 6.15
N ASN A 59 0.20 -2.43 6.61
CA ASN A 59 0.97 -3.15 7.62
C ASN A 59 2.17 -3.94 7.06
N SER A 60 2.17 -4.28 5.77
CA SER A 60 3.17 -5.21 5.19
C SER A 60 3.98 -4.67 4.02
N ARG A 61 3.52 -3.61 3.37
CA ARG A 61 4.13 -3.06 2.14
C ARG A 61 4.47 -1.59 2.24
N ALA A 62 3.67 -0.81 2.97
CA ALA A 62 3.93 0.60 3.14
C ALA A 62 5.26 0.83 3.88
N GLN A 63 5.98 1.88 3.48
CA GLN A 63 7.13 2.35 4.25
C GLN A 63 6.64 2.89 5.60
N PRO A 64 7.39 2.72 6.70
CA PRO A 64 6.94 3.17 8.01
C PRO A 64 6.69 4.67 8.05
N GLU A 65 5.82 5.09 8.96
CA GLU A 65 5.56 6.51 9.23
C GLU A 65 6.87 7.25 9.55
N GLY A 66 7.00 8.48 9.04
CA GLY A 66 8.21 9.28 9.11
C GLY A 66 9.21 9.06 7.96
N PHE A 67 9.05 8.00 7.15
CA PHE A 67 9.95 7.77 6.00
C PHE A 67 9.85 8.87 4.94
N TYR A 68 8.63 9.29 4.61
CA TYR A 68 8.37 10.40 3.69
C TYR A 68 8.13 11.68 4.48
N SER A 69 8.58 12.82 3.95
CA SER A 69 8.23 14.13 4.52
C SER A 69 6.79 14.51 4.19
N GLN A 70 6.16 15.33 5.03
CA GLN A 70 4.81 15.82 4.79
C GLN A 70 4.68 16.51 3.42
N ASN A 71 5.59 17.43 3.11
CA ASN A 71 5.59 18.14 1.81
C ASN A 71 5.64 17.17 0.61
N TYR A 72 6.38 16.06 0.72
CA TYR A 72 6.42 15.05 -0.32
C TYR A 72 5.05 14.36 -0.48
N LEU A 73 4.45 13.95 0.63
CA LEU A 73 3.14 13.29 0.64
C LEU A 73 2.06 14.21 0.05
N GLU A 74 2.02 15.48 0.50
CA GLU A 74 1.06 16.46 0.00
C GLU A 74 1.22 16.73 -1.48
N ALA A 75 2.45 16.91 -1.97
CA ALA A 75 2.72 17.15 -3.39
C ALA A 75 2.19 16.00 -4.26
N ARG A 76 2.30 14.76 -3.77
CA ARG A 76 1.81 13.55 -4.45
C ARG A 76 0.30 13.44 -4.38
N ASN A 77 -0.27 13.63 -3.20
CA ASN A 77 -1.71 13.57 -2.97
C ASN A 77 -2.46 14.56 -3.85
N ARG A 78 -1.99 15.80 -4.00
CA ARG A 78 -2.61 16.81 -4.88
C ARG A 78 -2.80 16.31 -6.31
N VAL A 79 -1.76 15.71 -6.88
CA VAL A 79 -1.80 15.18 -8.26
C VAL A 79 -2.75 14.00 -8.36
N TRP A 80 -2.66 13.06 -7.42
CA TRP A 80 -3.46 11.83 -7.46
C TRP A 80 -4.93 12.06 -7.15
N VAL A 81 -5.26 12.97 -6.22
CA VAL A 81 -6.64 13.37 -5.94
C VAL A 81 -7.28 14.02 -7.16
N LEU A 82 -6.56 14.90 -7.88
CA LEU A 82 -7.07 15.53 -9.09
C LEU A 82 -7.49 14.48 -10.14
N GLU A 83 -6.61 13.52 -10.41
CA GLU A 83 -6.88 12.46 -11.38
C GLU A 83 -7.98 11.52 -10.89
N TRP A 84 -7.94 11.11 -9.62
CA TRP A 84 -9.00 10.29 -9.01
C TRP A 84 -10.37 10.94 -9.15
N ASN A 85 -10.49 12.22 -8.81
CA ASN A 85 -11.73 12.98 -8.88
C ASN A 85 -12.18 13.22 -10.33
N ASN A 86 -11.25 13.31 -11.28
CA ASN A 86 -11.60 13.33 -12.70
C ASN A 86 -12.29 12.01 -13.09
N ARG A 87 -11.73 10.86 -12.68
CA ARG A 87 -12.28 9.54 -12.99
C ARG A 87 -13.61 9.26 -12.31
N ALA A 88 -13.72 9.60 -11.01
CA ALA A 88 -14.96 9.46 -10.24
C ALA A 88 -16.13 10.23 -10.87
N ARG A 89 -15.87 11.40 -11.47
CA ARG A 89 -16.89 12.20 -12.16
C ARG A 89 -17.27 11.70 -13.55
N ASN A 90 -16.54 10.73 -14.09
CA ASN A 90 -16.72 10.20 -15.45
C ASN A 90 -17.05 8.70 -15.43
N PRO A 91 -18.16 8.26 -14.80
CA PRO A 91 -18.50 6.84 -14.64
C PRO A 91 -18.84 6.13 -15.96
N ARG A 92 -19.05 6.89 -17.05
CA ARG A 92 -19.21 6.32 -18.40
C ARG A 92 -17.88 5.83 -19.00
N LEU A 93 -16.76 6.41 -18.55
CA LEU A 93 -15.40 6.09 -19.05
C LEU A 93 -14.62 5.23 -18.06
N PHE A 94 -14.89 5.36 -16.76
CA PHE A 94 -14.17 4.69 -15.69
C PHE A 94 -15.09 3.82 -14.84
N ASN A 95 -14.57 2.71 -14.32
CA ASN A 95 -15.35 1.77 -13.53
C ASN A 95 -15.80 2.40 -12.19
N PRO A 96 -17.12 2.58 -11.96
CA PRO A 96 -17.62 3.22 -10.75
C PRO A 96 -17.37 2.40 -9.48
N ASN A 97 -17.12 1.09 -9.60
CA ASN A 97 -16.75 0.23 -8.46
C ASN A 97 -15.31 0.43 -8.00
N ILE A 98 -14.52 1.24 -8.71
CA ILE A 98 -13.15 1.60 -8.32
C ILE A 98 -13.14 3.04 -7.80
N TYR A 99 -13.82 3.95 -8.50
CA TYR A 99 -13.84 5.37 -8.19
C TYR A 99 -15.19 5.76 -7.56
N GLU A 100 -15.43 5.27 -6.34
CA GLU A 100 -16.74 5.39 -5.68
C GLU A 100 -17.03 6.82 -5.18
N ASN A 101 -15.99 7.54 -4.74
CA ASN A 101 -16.11 8.82 -4.05
C ASN A 101 -15.13 9.87 -4.56
N ILE A 102 -15.56 11.14 -4.46
CA ILE A 102 -14.71 12.32 -4.67
C ILE A 102 -14.00 12.63 -3.35
N VAL A 103 -12.72 12.97 -3.43
CA VAL A 103 -11.90 13.38 -2.29
C VAL A 103 -11.78 14.91 -2.29
N ASP A 104 -12.37 15.58 -1.30
CA ASP A 104 -12.25 17.04 -1.15
C ASP A 104 -10.92 17.40 -0.47
N TYR A 105 -9.84 17.36 -1.26
CA TYR A 105 -8.49 17.68 -0.80
C TYR A 105 -8.13 19.11 -1.22
N GLN A 106 -8.10 20.01 -0.25
CA GLN A 106 -7.78 21.42 -0.47
C GLN A 106 -6.31 21.70 -0.26
N SER A 107 -5.76 22.39 -1.26
CA SER A 107 -4.35 22.75 -1.37
C SER A 107 -3.82 23.61 -0.21
N THR A 108 -4.68 24.38 0.42
CA THR A 108 -4.35 25.40 1.42
C THR A 108 -4.55 24.92 2.85
N ILE A 109 -5.09 23.71 3.03
CA ILE A 109 -5.39 23.14 4.35
C ILE A 109 -4.27 22.17 4.72
N ASP A 110 -3.76 22.30 5.95
CA ASP A 110 -2.85 21.33 6.55
C ASP A 110 -3.67 20.24 7.23
N TYR A 111 -3.80 19.10 6.56
CA TYR A 111 -4.47 17.91 7.08
C TYR A 111 -3.62 17.11 8.07
N GLY A 112 -2.39 17.55 8.34
CA GLY A 112 -1.42 16.84 9.14
C GLY A 112 -0.80 15.64 8.43
N TYR A 113 0.22 15.10 9.09
CA TYR A 113 1.04 14.02 8.52
C TYR A 113 0.26 12.73 8.30
N GLU A 114 -0.51 12.28 9.30
CA GLU A 114 -1.15 10.97 9.30
C GLU A 114 -2.19 10.82 8.17
N VAL A 115 -3.02 11.85 7.98
CA VAL A 115 -4.01 11.90 6.90
C VAL A 115 -3.30 11.82 5.54
N ASN A 116 -2.28 12.65 5.36
CA ASN A 116 -1.50 12.66 4.13
C ASN A 116 -0.79 11.33 3.86
N TYR A 117 -0.22 10.72 4.88
CA TYR A 117 0.49 9.45 4.79
C TYR A 117 -0.45 8.31 4.39
N LYS A 118 -1.62 8.21 5.01
CA LYS A 118 -2.56 7.13 4.70
C LYS A 118 -3.24 7.33 3.34
N LEU A 119 -3.60 8.57 2.98
CA LEU A 119 -4.13 8.89 1.65
C LEU A 119 -3.10 8.57 0.53
N PHE A 120 -1.84 8.92 0.76
CA PHE A 120 -0.74 8.59 -0.16
C PHE A 120 -0.59 7.08 -0.36
N ASN A 121 -0.56 6.32 0.74
CA ASN A 121 -0.46 4.87 0.69
C ASN A 121 -1.69 4.22 0.04
N TYR A 122 -2.88 4.80 0.21
CA TYR A 122 -4.08 4.33 -0.48
C TYR A 122 -3.94 4.47 -1.99
N PHE A 123 -3.46 5.60 -2.49
CA PHE A 123 -3.25 5.77 -3.93
C PHE A 123 -2.16 4.85 -4.49
N LEU A 124 -1.11 4.56 -3.72
CA LEU A 124 -0.13 3.53 -4.09
C LEU A 124 -0.79 2.15 -4.21
N PHE A 125 -1.54 1.76 -3.18
CA PHE A 125 -2.28 0.52 -3.15
C PHE A 125 -3.26 0.40 -4.33
N ALA A 126 -4.06 1.44 -4.58
CA ALA A 126 -5.06 1.46 -5.65
C ALA A 126 -4.40 1.33 -7.04
N GLN A 127 -3.30 2.04 -7.29
CA GLN A 127 -2.54 1.91 -8.53
C GLN A 127 -2.01 0.48 -8.74
N GLN A 128 -1.49 -0.16 -7.67
CA GLN A 128 -0.99 -1.53 -7.73
C GLN A 128 -2.10 -2.56 -7.90
N LYS A 129 -3.19 -2.42 -7.14
CA LYS A 129 -4.34 -3.34 -7.11
C LYS A 129 -5.11 -3.31 -8.43
N TYR A 130 -5.46 -2.12 -8.89
CA TYR A 130 -6.29 -1.93 -10.07
C TYR A 130 -5.49 -1.73 -11.37
N LYS A 131 -4.16 -1.84 -11.31
CA LYS A 131 -3.25 -1.67 -12.46
C LYS A 131 -3.46 -0.36 -13.22
N MET A 132 -3.76 0.70 -12.47
CA MET A 132 -3.97 2.05 -13.00
C MET A 132 -2.76 2.95 -12.72
N ASN A 133 -2.67 4.07 -13.44
CA ASN A 133 -1.68 5.11 -13.19
C ASN A 133 -2.41 6.44 -12.94
N LEU A 134 -2.16 7.08 -11.81
CA LEU A 134 -2.75 8.38 -11.44
C LEU A 134 -1.82 9.57 -11.80
N GLY A 135 -0.71 9.31 -12.49
CA GLY A 135 0.23 10.32 -12.99
C GLY A 135 1.38 10.65 -12.03
N GLY A 136 2.05 11.77 -12.30
CA GLY A 136 3.13 12.30 -11.46
C GLY A 136 4.47 11.55 -11.57
N ASN A 137 4.82 10.94 -12.70
CA ASN A 137 6.03 10.12 -12.87
C ASN A 137 6.12 8.90 -11.95
N PHE A 138 4.99 8.45 -11.37
CA PHE A 138 4.93 7.18 -10.69
C PHE A 138 4.97 6.06 -11.73
N ARG A 139 6.00 5.20 -11.66
CA ARG A 139 6.11 3.98 -12.47
C ARG A 139 5.75 2.82 -11.56
N THR A 140 4.70 2.09 -11.90
CA THR A 140 4.21 0.89 -11.18
C THR A 140 5.29 -0.17 -10.91
N ASN A 141 6.39 -0.15 -11.68
CA ASN A 141 7.52 -1.07 -11.51
C ASN A 141 8.69 -0.52 -10.66
N ARG A 142 8.64 0.73 -10.18
CA ARG A 142 9.55 1.20 -9.11
C ARG A 142 8.87 0.95 -7.78
N ILE A 143 9.06 -0.25 -7.26
CA ILE A 143 8.95 -0.48 -5.82
C ILE A 143 10.24 0.12 -5.26
N ASN A 144 10.13 1.24 -4.54
CA ASN A 144 11.26 1.79 -3.78
C ASN A 144 11.60 0.85 -2.63
#